data_AF-A0A416SRN3-F1
#
_entry.id   AF-A0A416SRN3-F1
#
_cell.length_a   1.000
_cell.length_b   1.000
_cell.length_c   1.000
_cell.angle_alpha   90.00
_cell.angle_beta   90.00
_cell.angle_gamma   90.00
#
_symmetry.space_group_name_H-M   'P 1'
#
loop_
_entity.id
_entity.type
_entity.pdbx_description
1 polymer ?
#
loop_
_entity_poly.entity_id
_entity_poly.type
_entity_poly.pdbx_seq_one_letter_code
_entity_poly.pdbx_strand_id
1 'polypeptide(L)'
;MKFNKWDNVVVETEGNDIIRSVAVSGARKPDGKVTREHAKKYYDLVRSMSADVSKIANTIGYSEEQIQEIKNFMFMDKHDLGGTDLEYFEPDYMTEESWKRLIQGNPQSHDLTLIKYEIMEKELMKEGYSQREARNITSKTYNYSDEASKFYDKIKEYKKE
;
A
#
# COMPACT_ATOMS: atom_id res chain seq x y z
N MET A 1 13.79 -30.03 21.37
CA MET A 1 12.49 -29.37 21.59
C MET A 1 12.60 -27.93 21.12
N LYS A 2 11.97 -27.59 19.98
CA LYS A 2 11.77 -26.21 19.53
C LYS A 2 10.27 -25.97 19.60
N PHE A 3 9.86 -24.97 20.37
CA PHE A 3 8.45 -24.64 20.59
C PHE A 3 7.90 -23.86 19.39
N ASN A 4 6.88 -24.40 18.74
CA ASN A 4 6.02 -23.69 17.80
C ASN A 4 5.07 -22.78 18.59
N LYS A 5 4.86 -21.55 18.14
CA LYS A 5 3.95 -20.59 18.78
C LYS A 5 2.95 -20.02 17.78
N TRP A 6 2.27 -20.85 16.99
CA TRP A 6 1.09 -20.41 16.22
C TRP A 6 0.18 -21.60 15.88
N ASP A 7 -0.06 -22.48 16.85
CA ASP A 7 -1.06 -23.53 16.69
C ASP A 7 -2.46 -22.99 17.06
N ASN A 8 -3.39 -23.19 16.13
CA ASN A 8 -4.85 -23.17 16.27
C ASN A 8 -5.58 -21.82 16.29
N VAL A 9 -6.00 -21.38 15.10
CA VAL A 9 -7.33 -20.77 14.92
C VAL A 9 -7.95 -21.34 13.64
N VAL A 10 -8.68 -22.45 13.78
CA VAL A 10 -9.66 -22.86 12.77
C VAL A 10 -10.94 -22.09 13.08
N VAL A 11 -11.35 -21.21 12.19
CA VAL A 11 -12.69 -20.61 12.21
C VAL A 11 -13.37 -21.02 10.92
N GLU A 12 -14.24 -22.02 11.03
CA GLU A 12 -15.27 -22.30 10.04
C GLU A 12 -16.32 -21.19 10.10
N THR A 13 -16.58 -20.55 8.97
CA THR A 13 -17.87 -19.90 8.72
C THR A 13 -18.29 -20.20 7.29
N GLU A 14 -19.25 -21.10 7.15
CA GLU A 14 -20.11 -21.20 5.98
C GLU A 14 -20.91 -19.89 5.84
N GLY A 15 -20.86 -19.27 4.67
CA GLY A 15 -21.57 -18.02 4.43
C GLY A 15 -21.17 -17.45 3.08
N ASN A 16 -22.16 -17.40 2.20
CA ASN A 16 -22.07 -17.11 0.78
C ASN A 16 -21.61 -15.67 0.49
N ASP A 17 -20.32 -15.38 0.67
CA ASP A 17 -19.74 -14.09 0.31
C ASP A 17 -18.90 -14.26 -0.95
N ILE A 18 -19.40 -13.65 -2.02
CA ILE A 18 -18.66 -13.41 -3.26
C ILE A 18 -17.42 -12.61 -2.85
N ILE A 19 -16.30 -13.30 -2.64
CA ILE A 19 -14.99 -12.67 -2.48
C ILE A 19 -14.69 -12.01 -3.82
N ARG A 20 -15.19 -10.79 -4.00
CA ARG A 20 -14.64 -9.84 -4.97
C ARG A 20 -13.15 -9.80 -4.65
N SER A 21 -12.36 -10.24 -5.63
CA SER A 21 -10.92 -10.08 -5.65
C SER A 21 -10.58 -8.71 -5.06
N VAL A 22 -9.93 -8.80 -3.91
CA VAL A 22 -9.55 -7.71 -3.02
C VAL A 22 -8.97 -6.57 -3.84
N ALA A 23 -9.52 -5.37 -3.62
CA ALA A 23 -9.03 -4.14 -4.19
C ALA A 23 -7.51 -4.05 -4.01
N VAL A 24 -6.79 -4.12 -5.12
CA VAL A 24 -5.39 -3.71 -5.19
C VAL A 24 -5.38 -2.26 -4.72
N SER A 25 -4.82 -2.01 -3.53
CA SER A 25 -4.70 -0.70 -2.88
C SER A 25 -5.99 0.15 -2.92
N GLY A 26 -6.92 -0.07 -1.98
CA GLY A 26 -7.92 0.93 -1.59
C GLY A 26 -9.02 1.22 -2.61
N ALA A 27 -10.08 0.41 -2.61
CA ALA A 27 -11.28 0.72 -3.37
C ALA A 27 -11.99 1.98 -2.88
N ARG A 28 -11.65 3.14 -3.46
CA ARG A 28 -12.59 4.24 -3.76
C ARG A 28 -11.97 5.17 -4.80
N LYS A 29 -12.44 5.05 -6.05
CA LYS A 29 -12.21 6.06 -7.09
C LYS A 29 -12.77 7.39 -6.60
N PRO A 30 -12.00 8.50 -6.59
CA PRO A 30 -12.60 9.81 -6.76
C PRO A 30 -13.35 9.76 -8.10
N ASP A 31 -14.59 10.20 -8.07
CA ASP A 31 -15.45 10.39 -9.22
C ASP A 31 -14.70 11.00 -10.42
N GLY A 32 -14.84 10.35 -11.58
CA GLY A 32 -14.44 10.92 -12.85
C GLY A 32 -13.24 10.24 -13.52
N LYS A 33 -13.37 10.08 -14.84
CA LYS A 33 -12.41 9.58 -15.82
C LYS A 33 -10.99 10.22 -15.76
N VAL A 34 -10.81 11.25 -14.92
CA VAL A 34 -9.60 12.07 -14.73
C VAL A 34 -8.58 11.41 -13.79
N THR A 35 -8.94 10.35 -13.05
CA THR A 35 -8.10 9.78 -11.98
C THR A 35 -7.06 8.76 -12.45
N ARG A 36 -7.38 7.83 -13.35
CA ARG A 36 -6.45 6.74 -13.75
C ARG A 36 -5.28 7.22 -14.63
N GLU A 37 -5.51 8.15 -15.56
CA GLU A 37 -4.44 8.69 -16.40
C GLU A 37 -3.49 9.60 -15.63
N HIS A 38 -4.03 10.40 -14.70
CA HIS A 38 -3.22 11.20 -13.79
C HIS A 38 -2.35 10.29 -12.92
N ALA A 39 -2.96 9.22 -12.42
CA ALA A 39 -2.28 8.30 -11.54
C ALA A 39 -1.13 7.55 -12.25
N LYS A 40 -1.39 7.06 -13.46
CA LYS A 40 -0.36 6.46 -14.31
C LYS A 40 0.83 7.41 -14.55
N LYS A 41 0.57 8.67 -14.87
CA LYS A 41 1.62 9.69 -15.08
C LYS A 41 2.43 9.94 -13.80
N TYR A 42 1.79 9.91 -12.64
CA TYR A 42 2.49 10.08 -11.38
C TYR A 42 3.38 8.89 -11.04
N TYR A 43 2.93 7.65 -11.27
CA TYR A 43 3.78 6.46 -11.09
C TYR A 43 4.99 6.51 -12.02
N ASP A 44 4.82 6.88 -13.28
CA ASP A 44 5.93 7.06 -14.22
C ASP A 44 6.90 8.16 -13.74
N LEU A 45 6.38 9.24 -13.15
CA LEU A 45 7.21 10.28 -12.54
C LEU A 45 8.00 9.73 -11.35
N VAL A 46 7.36 9.04 -10.39
CA VAL A 46 8.04 8.44 -9.22
C VAL A 46 9.16 7.51 -9.66
N ARG A 47 8.94 6.69 -10.70
CA ARG A 47 9.97 5.81 -11.28
C ARG A 47 11.18 6.59 -11.81
N SER A 48 11.00 7.82 -12.27
CA SER A 48 12.10 8.67 -12.73
C SER A 48 12.77 9.51 -11.62
N MET A 49 12.14 9.64 -10.45
CA MET A 49 12.69 10.43 -9.35
C MET A 49 13.90 9.75 -8.71
N SER A 50 14.93 10.51 -8.38
CA SER A 50 16.06 10.05 -7.56
C SER A 50 16.09 10.69 -6.17
N ALA A 51 15.52 11.89 -6.04
CA ALA A 51 15.56 12.67 -4.80
C ALA A 51 14.49 12.27 -3.77
N ASP A 52 13.43 11.55 -4.19
CA ASP A 52 12.33 11.18 -3.31
C ASP A 52 12.78 10.27 -2.17
N VAL A 53 13.64 9.29 -2.44
CA VAL A 53 14.17 8.37 -1.42
C VAL A 53 14.85 9.13 -0.28
N SER A 54 15.83 9.99 -0.60
CA SER A 54 16.55 10.79 0.40
C SER A 54 15.61 11.72 1.18
N LYS A 55 14.61 12.33 0.53
CA LYS A 55 13.63 13.20 1.20
C LYS A 55 12.76 12.42 2.16
N ILE A 56 12.19 11.30 1.71
CA ILE A 56 11.31 10.46 2.53
C ILE A 56 12.10 9.90 3.72
N ALA A 57 13.29 9.36 3.50
CA ALA A 57 14.17 8.85 4.55
C ALA A 57 14.39 9.90 5.66
N ASN A 58 14.73 11.14 5.27
CA ASN A 58 14.88 12.25 6.21
C ASN A 58 13.56 12.62 6.91
N THR A 59 12.42 12.60 6.20
CA THR A 59 11.10 12.93 6.76
C THR A 59 10.67 11.96 7.85
N ILE A 60 10.88 10.65 7.66
CA ILE A 60 10.31 9.61 8.53
C ILE A 60 11.34 8.82 9.36
N GLY A 61 12.63 9.13 9.22
CA GLY A 61 13.71 8.56 10.04
C GLY A 61 14.11 7.12 9.68
N TYR A 62 13.78 6.66 8.48
CA TYR A 62 14.23 5.37 7.93
C TYR A 62 15.52 5.54 7.13
N SER A 63 16.26 4.45 6.90
CA SER A 63 17.43 4.51 6.01
C SER A 63 17.01 4.70 4.55
N GLU A 64 17.85 5.37 3.76
CA GLU A 64 17.62 5.49 2.31
C GLU A 64 17.52 4.12 1.64
N GLU A 65 18.28 3.13 2.11
CA GLU A 65 18.20 1.75 1.62
C GLU A 65 16.81 1.15 1.84
N GLN A 66 16.25 1.28 3.04
CA GLN A 66 14.90 0.78 3.34
C GLN A 66 13.84 1.48 2.49
N ILE A 67 13.93 2.79 2.32
CA ILE A 67 12.99 3.54 1.48
C ILE A 67 13.15 3.19 0.00
N GLN A 68 14.38 2.96 -0.47
CA GLN A 68 14.63 2.51 -1.84
C GLN A 68 14.04 1.11 -2.08
N GLU A 69 14.18 0.19 -1.13
CA GLU A 69 13.55 -1.14 -1.22
C GLU A 69 12.02 -1.04 -1.30
N ILE A 70 11.39 -0.15 -0.52
CA ILE A 70 9.95 0.07 -0.55
C ILE A 70 9.53 0.70 -1.88
N LYS A 71 10.28 1.69 -2.35
CA LYS A 71 10.06 2.30 -3.67
C LYS A 71 10.13 1.25 -4.79
N ASN A 72 11.11 0.36 -4.72
CA ASN A 72 11.24 -0.72 -5.70
C ASN A 72 10.01 -1.62 -5.65
N PHE A 73 9.64 -2.08 -4.46
CA PHE A 73 8.48 -2.94 -4.25
C PHE A 73 7.18 -2.32 -4.79
N MET A 74 6.90 -1.06 -4.47
CA MET A 74 5.66 -0.39 -4.83
C MET A 74 5.58 0.02 -6.32
N PHE A 75 6.71 0.40 -6.93
CA PHE A 75 6.69 1.10 -8.22
C PHE A 75 7.51 0.42 -9.33
N MET A 76 8.57 -0.30 -8.98
CA MET A 76 9.57 -0.82 -9.94
C MET A 76 9.48 -2.33 -10.18
N ASP A 77 9.00 -3.06 -9.18
CA ASP A 77 8.91 -4.51 -9.22
C ASP A 77 7.57 -4.95 -9.80
N LYS A 78 7.59 -6.09 -10.50
CA LYS A 78 6.40 -6.76 -10.99
C LYS A 78 5.99 -7.87 -10.05
N HIS A 79 4.68 -8.08 -9.95
CA HIS A 79 4.02 -8.82 -8.89
C HIS A 79 3.10 -9.88 -9.47
N ASP A 80 2.94 -10.99 -8.74
CA ASP A 80 1.95 -12.00 -9.07
C ASP A 80 0.60 -11.56 -8.50
N LEU A 81 -0.21 -10.94 -9.37
CA LEU A 81 -1.53 -10.44 -9.04
C LEU A 81 -2.64 -11.45 -9.37
N GLY A 82 -2.30 -12.72 -9.63
CA GLY A 82 -3.23 -13.79 -10.00
C GLY A 82 -3.57 -13.85 -11.49
N GLY A 83 -2.80 -13.15 -12.32
CA GLY A 83 -2.88 -13.16 -13.78
C GLY A 83 -1.95 -14.18 -14.43
N THR A 84 -1.81 -14.11 -15.75
CA THR A 84 -0.87 -14.97 -16.52
C THR A 84 0.57 -14.50 -16.44
N ASP A 85 0.78 -13.20 -16.21
CA ASP A 85 2.08 -12.53 -16.21
C ASP A 85 2.26 -11.71 -14.94
N LEU A 86 3.52 -11.41 -14.60
CA LEU A 86 3.84 -10.49 -13.53
C LEU A 86 3.52 -9.05 -13.97
N GLU A 87 2.81 -8.31 -13.12
CA GLU A 87 2.28 -6.97 -13.44
C GLU A 87 2.69 -5.94 -12.38
N TYR A 88 2.69 -4.66 -12.78
CA TYR A 88 2.81 -3.57 -11.81
C TYR A 88 1.50 -3.40 -11.05
N PHE A 89 1.56 -2.87 -9.83
CA PHE A 89 0.35 -2.45 -9.13
C PHE A 89 -0.42 -1.39 -9.93
N GLU A 90 -1.76 -1.45 -9.84
CA GLU A 90 -2.60 -0.39 -10.40
C GLU A 90 -2.34 0.93 -9.67
N PRO A 91 -2.19 2.05 -10.39
CA PRO A 91 -2.07 3.35 -9.75
C PRO A 91 -3.29 3.72 -8.90
N ASP A 92 -3.06 4.11 -7.65
CA ASP A 92 -4.09 4.53 -6.69
C ASP A 92 -3.84 5.96 -6.17
N TYR A 93 -4.85 6.81 -6.28
CA TYR A 93 -4.77 8.21 -5.88
C TYR A 93 -4.36 8.41 -4.41
N MET A 94 -4.86 7.59 -3.48
CA MET A 94 -4.53 7.77 -2.06
C MET A 94 -3.06 7.47 -1.79
N THR A 95 -2.54 6.41 -2.40
CA THR A 95 -1.14 6.00 -2.37
C THR A 95 -0.22 7.07 -2.94
N GLU A 96 -0.62 7.70 -4.06
CA GLU A 96 0.15 8.79 -4.67
C GLU A 96 0.27 9.99 -3.75
N GLU A 97 -0.86 10.44 -3.21
CA GLU A 97 -0.90 11.58 -2.32
C GLU A 97 -0.14 11.30 -1.01
N SER A 98 -0.16 10.05 -0.53
CA SER A 98 0.69 9.61 0.58
C SER A 98 2.18 9.76 0.23
N TRP A 99 2.62 9.26 -0.93
CA TRP A 99 4.01 9.42 -1.39
C TRP A 99 4.40 10.90 -1.54
N LYS A 100 3.51 11.75 -2.08
CA LYS A 100 3.74 13.20 -2.18
C LYS A 100 3.96 13.85 -0.82
N ARG A 101 3.10 13.55 0.17
CA ARG A 101 3.23 14.13 1.53
C ARG A 101 4.51 13.69 2.24
N LEU A 102 4.92 12.44 2.03
CA LEU A 102 6.20 11.93 2.53
C LEU A 102 7.39 12.71 1.93
N ILE A 103 7.37 12.97 0.61
CA ILE A 103 8.41 13.79 -0.07
C ILE A 103 8.40 15.24 0.43
N GLN A 104 7.22 15.80 0.69
CA GLN A 104 7.04 17.20 1.12
C GLN A 104 7.42 17.46 2.58
N GLY A 105 7.66 16.41 3.37
CA GLY A 105 7.99 16.56 4.79
C GLY A 105 6.78 16.84 5.70
N ASN A 106 5.56 16.55 5.23
CA ASN A 106 4.33 16.74 6.02
C ASN A 106 3.45 15.47 6.03
N PRO A 107 3.98 14.33 6.50
CA PRO A 107 3.26 13.07 6.49
C PRO A 107 2.08 13.12 7.46
N GLN A 108 1.00 12.44 7.08
CA GLN A 108 -0.11 12.09 7.95
C GLN A 108 0.10 10.70 8.53
N SER A 109 -0.63 10.35 9.58
CA SER A 109 -0.49 9.04 10.24
C SER A 109 -0.66 7.87 9.27
N HIS A 110 -1.63 7.94 8.35
CA HIS A 110 -1.85 6.89 7.36
C HIS A 110 -0.72 6.78 6.33
N ASP A 111 0.03 7.85 6.07
CA ASP A 111 1.21 7.79 5.20
C ASP A 111 2.33 6.97 5.83
N LEU A 112 2.46 7.02 7.17
CA LEU A 112 3.38 6.15 7.91
C LEU A 112 2.87 4.71 7.97
N THR A 113 1.54 4.52 8.09
CA THR A 113 0.90 3.20 8.02
C THR A 113 1.16 2.54 6.67
N LEU A 114 1.12 3.30 5.56
CA LEU A 114 1.49 2.80 4.23
C LEU A 114 2.91 2.23 4.25
N ILE A 115 3.91 3.00 4.69
CA ILE A 115 5.30 2.53 4.73
C ILE A 115 5.47 1.24 5.55
N LYS A 116 4.80 1.15 6.71
CA LYS A 116 4.84 -0.06 7.55
C LYS A 116 4.14 -1.26 6.90
N TYR A 117 3.03 -1.00 6.20
CA TYR A 117 2.30 -2.01 5.43
C TYR A 117 3.23 -2.63 4.37
N GLU A 118 3.86 -1.80 3.54
CA GLU A 118 4.74 -2.27 2.46
C GLU A 118 5.97 -3.02 2.98
N ILE A 119 6.56 -2.57 4.10
CA ILE A 119 7.65 -3.30 4.75
C ILE A 119 7.20 -4.71 5.13
N MET A 120 6.06 -4.83 5.82
CA MET A 120 5.58 -6.11 6.32
C MET A 120 5.14 -7.05 5.19
N GLU A 121 4.45 -6.56 4.15
CA GLU A 121 4.07 -7.39 2.99
C GLU A 121 5.34 -7.94 2.32
N LYS A 122 6.34 -7.09 2.10
CA LYS A 122 7.62 -7.50 1.50
C LYS A 122 8.40 -8.47 2.38
N GLU A 123 8.43 -8.29 3.70
CA GLU A 123 9.09 -9.21 4.63
C GLU A 123 8.45 -10.59 4.61
N LEU A 124 7.11 -10.68 4.65
CA LEU A 124 6.39 -11.95 4.52
C LEU A 124 6.67 -12.62 3.17
N MET A 125 6.74 -11.87 2.08
CA MET A 125 7.12 -12.44 0.78
C MET A 125 8.56 -13.00 0.79
N LYS A 126 9.50 -12.34 1.48
CA LYS A 126 10.87 -12.86 1.68
C LYS A 126 10.89 -14.15 2.52
N GLU A 127 9.92 -14.33 3.41
CA GLU A 127 9.73 -15.55 4.21
C GLU A 127 9.07 -16.71 3.43
N GLY A 128 8.65 -16.47 2.18
CA GLY A 128 8.10 -17.50 1.28
C GLY A 128 6.58 -17.51 1.18
N TYR A 129 5.89 -16.56 1.81
CA TYR A 129 4.45 -16.38 1.61
C TYR A 129 4.18 -15.89 0.18
N SER A 130 3.09 -16.38 -0.43
CA SER A 130 2.59 -15.77 -1.65
C SER A 130 2.19 -14.33 -1.37
N GLN A 131 2.25 -13.47 -2.38
CA GLN A 131 1.86 -12.07 -2.24
C GLN A 131 0.44 -11.90 -1.69
N ARG A 132 -0.50 -12.77 -2.12
CA ARG A 132 -1.87 -12.77 -1.61
C ARG A 132 -1.92 -13.09 -0.11
N GLU A 133 -1.14 -14.05 0.36
CA GLU A 133 -1.06 -14.40 1.79
C GLU A 133 -0.43 -13.26 2.59
N ALA A 134 0.71 -12.74 2.12
CA ALA A 134 1.40 -11.62 2.73
C ALA A 134 0.48 -10.40 2.88
N ARG A 135 -0.26 -10.05 1.82
CA ARG A 135 -1.28 -8.99 1.83
C ARG A 135 -2.37 -9.24 2.85
N ASN A 136 -2.93 -10.45 2.86
CA ASN A 136 -4.01 -10.82 3.78
C ASN A 136 -3.59 -10.72 5.25
N ILE A 137 -2.35 -11.10 5.57
CA ILE A 137 -1.79 -10.98 6.91
C ILE A 137 -1.55 -9.50 7.24
N THR A 138 -0.87 -8.78 6.36
CA THR A 138 -0.53 -7.36 6.54
C THR A 138 -1.77 -6.48 6.72
N SER A 139 -2.84 -6.74 5.96
CA SER A 139 -4.10 -5.99 6.02
C SER A 139 -4.85 -6.17 7.34
N LYS A 140 -4.61 -7.26 8.06
CA LYS A 140 -5.14 -7.46 9.43
C LYS A 140 -4.36 -6.64 10.46
N THR A 141 -3.11 -6.31 10.18
CA THR A 141 -2.22 -5.56 11.07
C THR A 141 -2.27 -4.06 10.82
N TYR A 142 -2.28 -3.64 9.55
CA TYR A 142 -2.23 -2.24 9.14
C TYR A 142 -3.42 -1.94 8.22
N ASN A 143 -4.28 -1.03 8.64
CA ASN A 143 -5.50 -0.69 7.92
C ASN A 143 -5.36 0.64 7.15
N TYR A 144 -4.34 0.71 6.30
CA TYR A 144 -4.03 1.91 5.50
C TYR A 144 -5.25 2.43 4.73
N SER A 145 -5.99 1.52 4.08
CA SER A 145 -7.16 1.86 3.27
C SER A 145 -8.24 2.60 4.05
N ASP A 146 -8.57 2.13 5.26
CA ASP A 146 -9.59 2.79 6.07
C ASP A 146 -9.08 4.10 6.67
N GLU A 147 -7.82 4.16 7.08
CA GLU A 147 -7.22 5.39 7.61
C GLU A 147 -7.17 6.50 6.54
N ALA A 148 -6.72 6.17 5.33
CA ALA A 148 -6.70 7.10 4.21
C ALA A 148 -8.11 7.53 3.80
N SER A 149 -9.06 6.60 3.75
CA SER A 149 -10.46 6.91 3.43
C SER A 149 -11.07 7.89 4.45
N LYS A 150 -10.87 7.65 5.75
CA LYS A 150 -11.35 8.55 6.82
C LYS A 150 -10.73 9.94 6.72
N PHE A 151 -9.46 10.04 6.32
CA PHE A 151 -8.79 11.33 6.12
C PHE A 151 -9.46 12.13 5.00
N TYR A 152 -9.71 11.51 3.84
CA TYR A 152 -10.34 12.21 2.71
C TYR A 152 -11.82 12.49 2.91
N ASP A 153 -12.55 11.63 3.62
CA ASP A 153 -13.96 11.87 3.94
C ASP A 153 -14.09 13.13 4.84
N LYS A 154 -13.23 13.27 5.86
CA LYS A 154 -13.16 14.50 6.68
C LYS A 154 -12.88 15.75 5.84
N ILE A 155 -11.90 15.70 4.92
CA ILE A 155 -11.57 16.85 4.06
C ILE A 155 -12.76 17.25 3.18
N LYS A 156 -13.54 16.28 2.69
CA LYS A 156 -14.73 16.55 1.86
C LYS A 156 -15.85 17.19 2.67
N GLU A 157 -16.05 16.76 3.91
CA GLU A 157 -17.03 17.36 4.83
C GLU A 157 -16.67 18.83 5.12
N TYR A 158 -15.42 19.13 5.44
CA TYR A 158 -14.93 20.51 5.68
C TYR A 158 -15.04 21.44 4.46
N LYS A 159 -15.13 20.92 3.23
CA LYS A 159 -15.26 21.74 2.01
C LYS A 159 -16.70 22.00 1.59
N LYS A 160 -17.67 21.39 2.27
CA LYS A 160 -19.11 21.59 2.02
C LYS A 160 -19.74 22.63 2.95
N GLU A 161 -18.99 23.11 3.95
CA GLU A 161 -19.31 24.25 4.82
C GLU A 161 -18.65 25.53 4.30
#